data_AF-A0A662BU14-F1
#
_entry.id   AF-A0A662BU14-F1
#
_cell.length_a   1.000
_cell.length_b   1.000
_cell.length_c   1.000
_cell.angle_alpha   90.00
_cell.angle_beta   90.00
_cell.angle_gamma   90.00
#
_symmetry.space_group_name_H-M   'P 1'
#
loop_
_entity.id
_entity.type
_entity.pdbx_description
1 polymer ?
#
loop_
_entity_poly.entity_id
_entity_poly.type
_entity_poly.pdbx_seq_one_letter_code
_entity_poly.pdbx_strand_id
1 'polypeptide(L)' 'MSISTVNPQIEESWKKVLADEFRADYFSTLKSFLIEEKKRFTVYPPGEKIFAAFDHTSFESVRVVIIGQDPYHGAGQA' A
#
# COMPACT_ATOMS: atom_id res chain seq x y z
N MET A 1 5.82 5.06 -23.78
CA MET A 1 5.31 4.14 -22.75
C MET A 1 4.46 4.97 -21.80
N SER A 2 3.19 4.64 -21.62
CA SER A 2 2.34 5.37 -20.65
C SER A 2 2.78 4.94 -19.26
N ILE A 3 3.40 5.85 -18.50
CA ILE A 3 3.72 5.61 -17.09
C ILE A 3 2.37 5.61 -16.38
N SER A 4 1.86 4.43 -16.06
CA SER A 4 0.64 4.30 -15.26
C SER A 4 0.96 4.82 -13.85
N THR A 5 0.61 6.07 -13.58
CA THR A 5 0.77 6.70 -12.27
C THR A 5 -0.10 5.98 -11.25
N VAL A 6 0.50 5.50 -10.17
CA VAL A 6 -0.25 4.85 -9.09
C VAL A 6 -0.88 5.95 -8.22
N ASN A 7 -2.17 5.83 -7.94
CA ASN A 7 -2.92 6.83 -7.17
C ASN A 7 -3.80 6.11 -6.13
N PRO A 8 -3.22 5.65 -5.03
CA PRO A 8 -3.97 4.91 -4.02
C PRO A 8 -4.92 5.84 -3.26
N GLN A 9 -5.99 5.26 -2.72
CA GLN A 9 -6.84 5.94 -1.74
C GLN A 9 -6.21 5.72 -0.38
N ILE A 10 -5.60 6.77 0.16
CA ILE A 10 -4.98 6.80 1.49
C ILE A 10 -5.21 8.18 2.11
N GLU A 11 -5.02 8.31 3.41
CA GLU A 11 -5.05 9.59 4.13
C GLU A 11 -4.18 10.67 3.45
N GLU A 12 -4.72 11.89 3.38
CA GLU A 12 -4.22 12.96 2.50
C GLU A 12 -2.83 13.47 2.89
N SER A 13 -2.50 13.53 4.19
CA SER A 13 -1.16 13.93 4.62
C SER A 13 -0.11 12.91 4.18
N TRP A 14 -0.40 11.61 4.30
CA TRP A 14 0.46 10.55 3.78
C TRP A 14 0.56 10.57 2.26
N LYS A 15 -0.54 10.85 1.57
CA LYS A 15 -0.55 10.97 0.11
C LYS A 15 0.39 12.04 -0.39
N LYS A 16 0.48 13.17 0.30
CA LYS A 16 1.42 14.25 -0.02
C LYS A 16 2.86 13.82 0.22
N VAL A 17 3.14 13.20 1.37
CA VAL A 17 4.50 12.77 1.75
C VAL A 17 5.03 11.68 0.82
N LEU A 18 4.19 10.72 0.43
CA LEU A 18 4.56 9.56 -0.40
C LEU A 18 4.35 9.79 -1.91
N ALA A 19 4.06 11.02 -2.33
CA ALA A 19 3.68 11.34 -3.70
C ALA A 19 4.77 10.96 -4.72
N ASP A 20 6.05 11.13 -4.37
CA ASP A 20 7.17 10.74 -5.22
C ASP A 20 7.28 9.22 -5.38
N GLU A 21 7.02 8.46 -4.32
CA GLU A 21 7.04 7.00 -4.36
C GLU A 21 5.96 6.45 -5.29
N PHE A 22 4.75 7.02 -5.26
CA PHE A 22 3.68 6.61 -6.16
C PHE A 22 3.90 7.02 -7.63
N ARG A 23 4.79 7.99 -7.87
CA ARG A 23 5.24 8.39 -9.22
C ARG A 23 6.43 7.58 -9.72
N ALA A 24 7.14 6.88 -8.83
CA ALA A 24 8.33 6.14 -9.20
C ALA A 24 7.98 4.88 -10.02
N ASP A 25 8.81 4.58 -11.02
CA ASP A 25 8.61 3.44 -11.93
C ASP A 25 8.57 2.10 -11.18
N TYR A 26 9.34 1.98 -10.10
CA TYR A 26 9.37 0.77 -9.28
C TYR A 26 7.99 0.49 -8.66
N PHE A 27 7.21 1.51 -8.29
CA PHE A 27 5.92 1.33 -7.64
C PHE A 27 4.86 0.87 -8.64
N SER A 28 4.91 1.37 -9.88
CA SER A 28 4.08 0.89 -10.99
C SER A 28 4.39 -0.58 -11.32
N THR A 29 5.66 -0.94 -11.27
CA THR A 29 6.13 -2.32 -11.46
C THR A 29 5.63 -3.23 -10.33
N LEU A 30 5.74 -2.79 -9.07
CA LEU A 30 5.23 -3.51 -7.90
C LEU A 30 3.71 -3.72 -7.96
N LYS A 31 2.95 -2.69 -8.34
CA LYS A 31 1.50 -2.82 -8.50
C LYS A 31 1.14 -3.86 -9.57
N SER A 32 1.84 -3.85 -10.69
CA SER A 32 1.63 -4.82 -11.78
C SER A 32 1.93 -6.25 -11.31
N PHE A 33 3.03 -6.45 -10.58
CA PHE A 33 3.38 -7.73 -9.97
C PHE A 33 2.27 -8.23 -9.03
N LEU A 34 1.77 -7.38 -8.12
CA LEU A 34 0.70 -7.76 -7.18
C LEU A 34 -0.62 -8.09 -7.88
N ILE A 35 -0.94 -7.42 -8.99
CA ILE A 35 -2.14 -7.75 -9.79
C ILE A 35 -2.02 -9.15 -10.40
N GLU A 36 -0.85 -9.52 -10.91
CA GLU A 36 -0.63 -10.86 -11.46
C GLU A 36 -0.62 -11.93 -10.38
N GLU A 37 -0.03 -11.67 -9.21
CA GLU A 37 -0.02 -12.61 -8.09
C GLU A 37 -1.44 -12.88 -7.56
N LYS A 38 -2.31 -11.85 -7.50
CA LYS A 38 -3.72 -12.01 -7.12
C LYS A 38 -4.53 -12.90 -8.04
N LYS A 39 -4.10 -13.10 -9.30
CA LYS A 39 -4.75 -14.04 -10.22
C LYS A 39 -4.37 -15.49 -9.93
N ARG A 40 -3.24 -15.71 -9.26
CA ARG A 40 -2.62 -17.03 -9.07
C ARG A 40 -2.73 -17.51 -7.62
N PHE A 41 -2.77 -16.59 -6.67
CA PHE A 41 -2.71 -16.86 -5.25
C PHE A 41 -3.72 -16.01 -4.47
N THR A 42 -4.13 -16.50 -3.31
CA THR A 42 -4.80 -15.67 -2.32
C THR A 42 -3.76 -14.76 -1.68
N VAL A 43 -3.88 -13.45 -1.92
CA VAL A 43 -2.98 -12.43 -1.38
C VAL A 43 -3.71 -11.68 -0.27
N TYR A 44 -3.07 -11.57 0.90
CA TYR A 44 -3.55 -10.81 2.04
C TYR A 44 -2.70 -9.54 2.25
N PRO A 45 -3.29 -8.46 2.81
CA PRO A 45 -4.71 -8.29 3.10
C PRO A 45 -5.54 -7.98 1.82
N PRO A 46 -6.88 -7.87 1.92
CA PRO A 46 -7.69 -7.36 0.82
C PRO A 46 -7.16 -6.01 0.28
N GLY A 47 -7.37 -5.75 -1.01
CA GLY A 47 -6.76 -4.59 -1.69
C GLY A 47 -7.06 -3.24 -1.04
N GLU A 48 -8.26 -3.07 -0.50
CA GLU A 48 -8.69 -1.87 0.22
C GLU A 48 -8.05 -1.69 1.61
N LYS A 49 -7.43 -2.76 2.17
CA LYS A 49 -6.81 -2.77 3.49
C LYS A 49 -5.29 -2.60 3.46
N ILE A 50 -4.66 -2.66 2.27
CA ILE A 50 -3.19 -2.58 2.11
C ILE A 50 -2.60 -1.33 2.77
N PHE A 51 -3.32 -0.21 2.74
CA PHE A 51 -2.86 1.07 3.27
C PHE A 51 -3.55 1.49 4.58
N ALA A 52 -4.29 0.58 5.24
CA ALA A 52 -5.11 0.91 6.39
C ALA A 52 -4.33 1.57 7.55
N ALA A 53 -3.04 1.23 7.71
CA ALA A 53 -2.19 1.88 8.70
C ALA A 53 -2.08 3.41 8.52
N PHE A 54 -2.02 3.88 7.26
CA PHE A 54 -1.98 5.30 6.94
C PHE A 54 -3.35 5.98 7.15
N ASP A 55 -4.44 5.26 6.90
CA ASP A 55 -5.81 5.75 7.12
C ASP A 55 -6.13 5.96 8.60
N HIS A 56 -5.55 5.15 9.48
CA HIS A 56 -5.79 5.22 10.92
C HIS A 56 -4.98 6.30 11.64
N THR A 57 -3.92 6.84 11.04
CA THR A 57 -3.03 7.79 11.70
C THR A 57 -2.44 8.73 10.65
N SER A 58 -2.88 9.98 10.60
CA SER A 58 -2.30 10.99 9.70
C SER A 58 -0.82 11.21 10.03
N PHE A 59 -0.04 11.65 9.04
CA PHE A 59 1.40 11.86 9.15
C PHE A 59 1.78 12.74 10.34
N GLU A 60 1.09 13.86 10.55
CA GLU A 60 1.38 14.79 11.65
C GLU A 60 0.95 14.26 13.02
N SER A 61 0.06 13.27 13.05
CA SER A 61 -0.40 12.63 14.28
C SER A 61 0.50 11.47 14.74
N VAL A 62 1.43 11.03 13.89
CA VAL A 62 2.39 9.97 14.22
C VAL A 62 3.27 10.39 15.38
N ARG A 63 3.34 9.54 16.41
CA ARG A 63 4.23 9.73 17.58
C ARG A 63 5.17 8.56 17.81
N VAL A 64 4.75 7.36 17.42
CA VAL A 64 5.48 6.10 17.58
C VAL A 64 5.27 5.30 16.31
N VAL A 65 6.32 4.65 15.83
CA VAL A 65 6.29 3.74 14.69
C VAL A 65 6.61 2.33 15.19
N ILE A 66 5.68 1.39 14.99
CA ILE A 66 5.87 -0.03 15.29
C ILE A 66 6.00 -0.76 13.95
N ILE A 67 7.15 -1.39 13.72
CA ILE A 67 7.45 -2.08 12.47
C ILE A 67 7.31 -3.59 12.70
N GLY A 68 6.35 -4.20 12.00
CA GLY A 68 6.25 -5.65 11.87
C GLY A 68 7.10 -6.19 10.72
N GLN A 69 6.95 -7.48 10.41
CA GLN A 69 7.65 -8.12 9.29
C GLN A 69 6.81 -8.08 8.00
N ASP A 70 5.69 -8.81 8.00
CA ASP A 70 4.76 -8.96 6.89
C ASP A 70 3.35 -9.27 7.43
N PRO A 71 2.28 -9.11 6.61
CA PRO A 71 0.92 -9.42 7.05
C PRO A 71 0.76 -10.89 7.42
N TYR A 72 -0.13 -11.18 8.37
CA TYR A 72 -0.57 -12.56 8.59
C TYR A 72 -1.15 -13.16 7.30
N HIS A 73 -0.86 -14.43 7.05
CA HIS A 73 -1.21 -15.12 5.81
C HIS A 73 -2.50 -15.97 5.92
N GLY A 74 -3.23 -15.89 7.04
CA GLY A 74 -4.52 -16.57 7.23
C GLY A 74 -5.72 -15.67 6.93
N ALA A 75 -6.81 -16.27 6.48
CA ALA A 75 -8.04 -15.56 6.18
C ALA A 75 -8.56 -14.78 7.40
N GLY A 76 -8.77 -13.47 7.23
CA GLY A 76 -9.30 -12.58 8.27
C GLY A 76 -8.30 -12.20 9.37
N GLN A 77 -7.01 -12.51 9.22
CA GLN A 77 -5.97 -12.15 10.20
C GLN A 77 -5.28 -10.81 9.89
N ALA A 78 -5.32 -10.38 8.62
CA ALA A 78 -4.68 -9.17 8.09
C ALA A 78 -5.66 -8.29 7.30
#